data_AF-A0A1V6GCJ0-F1
#
_entry.id   AF-A0A1V6GCJ0-F1
#
_cell.length_a   1.000
_cell.length_b   1.000
_cell.length_c   1.000
_cell.angle_alpha   90.00
_cell.angle_beta   90.00
_cell.angle_gamma   90.00
#
_symmetry.space_group_name_H-M   'P 1'
#
loop_
_entity.id
_entity.type
_entity.pdbx_description
1 polymer ?
#
loop_
_entity_poly.entity_id
_entity_poly.type
_entity_poly.pdbx_seq_one_letter_code
_entity_poly.pdbx_strand_id
1 'polypeptide(L)' 'MKMETPVRAPLAGRVVAVCVGVGDKVNTGDLLAVLA' A
#
# COMPACT_ATOMS: atom_id res chain seq x y z
N MET A 1 -14.46 1.65 11.79
CA MET A 1 -15.06 0.30 11.62
C MET A 1 -13.92 -0.69 11.71
N LYS A 2 -14.00 -1.73 12.55
CA LYS A 2 -12.90 -2.69 12.77
C LYS A 2 -12.84 -3.67 11.59
N MET A 3 -12.30 -3.21 10.47
CA MET A 3 -12.11 -3.99 9.25
C MET A 3 -10.68 -3.78 8.79
N GLU A 4 -9.96 -4.87 8.59
CA GLU A 4 -8.63 -4.87 7.99
C GLU A 4 -8.78 -5.32 6.54
N THR A 5 -8.26 -4.54 5.59
CA THR A 5 -8.30 -4.89 4.17
C THR A 5 -6.88 -5.14 3.67
N PRO A 6 -6.51 -6.37 3.30
CA PRO A 6 -5.18 -6.64 2.77
C PRO A 6 -5.03 -6.05 1.37
N VAL A 7 -3.99 -5.23 1.17
CA VAL A 7 -3.60 -4.73 -0.16
C VAL A 7 -2.78 -5.81 -0.87
N ARG A 8 -3.26 -6.31 -2.01
CA ARG A 8 -2.57 -7.33 -2.81
C ARG A 8 -1.94 -6.69 -4.04
N ALA A 9 -0.77 -7.20 -4.44
CA ALA A 9 -0.14 -6.77 -5.67
C ALA A 9 -0.98 -7.19 -6.89
N PRO A 10 -1.19 -6.31 -7.88
CA PRO A 10 -1.97 -6.64 -9.07
C PRO A 10 -1.22 -7.55 -10.05
N LEU A 11 0.11 -7.59 -9.96
CA LEU A 11 1.00 -8.34 -10.85
C LEU A 11 2.29 -8.75 -10.12
N ALA A 12 3.01 -9.72 -10.70
CA ALA A 12 4.32 -10.12 -10.21
C ALA A 12 5.37 -9.07 -10.56
N GLY A 13 6.20 -8.69 -9.58
CA GLY A 13 7.22 -7.66 -9.75
C GLY A 13 8.04 -7.48 -8.49
N ARG A 14 8.89 -6.44 -8.47
CA ARG A 14 9.74 -6.10 -7.32
C ARG A 14 9.23 -4.83 -6.65
N VAL A 15 9.16 -4.83 -5.32
CA VAL A 15 8.88 -3.61 -4.55
C VAL A 15 10.05 -2.63 -4.70
N VAL A 16 9.78 -1.48 -5.29
CA VAL A 16 10.75 -0.40 -5.50
C VAL A 16 10.72 0.59 -4.34
N ALA A 17 9.52 0.89 -3.82
CA ALA A 17 9.33 1.80 -2.70
C ALA A 17 8.08 1.43 -1.89
N VAL A 18 8.14 1.69 -0.58
CA VAL A 18 6.98 1.71 0.33
C VAL A 18 6.89 3.13 0.89
N CYS A 19 5.77 3.79 0.63
CA CYS A 19 5.59 5.23 0.89
C CYS A 19 4.78 5.50 2.16
N VAL A 20 4.50 4.47 2.96
CA VAL A 20 3.68 4.55 4.18
C VAL A 20 4.34 3.82 5.35
N GLY A 21 4.14 4.33 6.55
CA GLY A 21 4.58 3.76 7.81
C GLY A 21 3.45 3.18 8.66
N VAL A 22 3.83 2.52 9.76
CA VAL A 22 2.86 1.98 10.72
C VAL A 22 2.14 3.12 11.43
N GLY A 23 0.81 3.12 11.38
CA GLY A 23 -0.03 4.13 12.04
C GLY A 23 -0.35 5.34 11.17
N ASP A 24 0.18 5.41 9.95
CA ASP A 24 -0.14 6.49 9.02
C ASP A 24 -1.60 6.43 8.59
N LYS A 25 -2.21 7.62 8.51
CA LYS A 25 -3.55 7.77 7.93
C LYS A 25 -3.41 7.89 6.42
N VAL A 26 -4.03 6.97 5.70
CA VAL A 26 -4.07 6.94 4.24
C VAL A 26 -5.46 7.33 3.75
N ASN A 27 -5.52 8.07 2.65
CA ASN A 27 -6.74 8.49 1.98
C ASN A 27 -6.84 7.93 0.56
N THR A 28 -8.01 8.07 -0.05
CA THR A 28 -8.20 7.68 -1.44
C THR A 28 -7.29 8.48 -2.37
N GLY A 29 -6.45 7.77 -3.13
CA GLY A 29 -5.50 8.37 -4.06
C GLY A 29 -4.07 8.46 -3.52
N ASP A 30 -3.83 8.15 -2.25
CA ASP A 30 -2.49 8.15 -1.68
C ASP A 30 -1.66 6.99 -2.26
N LEU A 31 -0.38 7.28 -2.55
CA LEU A 31 0.57 6.27 -3.02
C LEU A 31 1.06 5.42 -1.84
N LEU A 32 0.76 4.12 -1.88
CA LEU A 32 1.17 3.19 -0.82
C LEU A 32 2.52 2.54 -1.11
N ALA A 33 2.72 2.06 -2.34
CA ALA A 33 3.93 1.38 -2.77
C ALA A 33 4.11 1.45 -4.28
N VAL A 34 5.35 1.33 -4.74
CA VAL A 34 5.72 1.26 -6.16
C VAL A 34 6.31 -0.11 -6.46
N LEU A 35 5.84 -0.71 -7.56
CA LEU A 35 6.27 -2.00 -8.07
C LEU A 35 6.90 -1.81 -9.46
N ALA A 36 7.95 -2.57 -9.78
CA ALA A 36 8.57 -2.67 -11.10
C ALA A 36 8.43 -4.07 -11.67
#